data_AF-A0AAI9XPE6-F1
#
_entry.id   AF-A0AAI9XPE6-F1
#
_cell.length_a   1.000
_cell.length_b   1.000
_cell.length_c   1.000
_cell.angle_alpha   90.00
_cell.angle_beta   90.00
_cell.angle_gamma   90.00
#
_symmetry.space_group_name_H-M   'P 1'
#
loop_
_entity.id
_entity.type
_entity.pdbx_description
1 polymer ?
#
loop_
_entity_poly.entity_id
_entity_poly.type
_entity_poly.pdbx_seq_one_letter_code
_entity_poly.pdbx_strand_id
1 'polypeptide(L)'
;MPKQHMIFGRPLPRIGTRRISFLLVSISIFAVFSLIFTLPSAIPAGPSLSKYTDHKFSIPSALKNPFGASSRLNPFKSPSHPPPRQQNDTYGESSWWADWKWLSVPFSSSLTLDEERSLLPPLKPRPAIYCYYDTTIKKDAASKDAESELLLLWRRAWWARGFKPIILSAAEAMKNPLYDELQRKEMDAELKTDLMRWLAWDNMRGGLLAYHTTLPMGSHEDPLLSYLRRGEYPELTRWNNLNNGLFAGGEKEVTNAIKATMAGSKLKEAKDFIAAATEDTFKIDNYPKAIAYYDVAVIQDKYPKVGEAIAADRAGGLKALKNLINGHLHTTWQNVFSDGIAVLKPLPQHMTNLIKNAWDLAGDLSMCPDSPMPSSCPPNNPKCKPCVPAQPMHVSTPPRYRNTSTLYTIGTVPHPYTTALLANLQDTIEIPWLRRKSERDAWLGAVTTELLGVGIGSAPRVLKFKEAVAGEFATAHSLWLTAEKDLPKDLDWHFGFAIPHNATDGTSQTPVPGPERRPQPKHDPADGPIPTAEELDKEKPLLKRARDMGKTKDARELSIRGAVEAWNLADTESWKFARAFLARRIVERKEWEENESQYVGGVGTEKGRRTSWGDRWMDKDKKQ
;
A
#
# COMPACT_ATOMS: atom_id res chain seq x y z
N MET A 1 -54.16 -48.16 -33.21
CA MET A 1 -53.82 -48.63 -31.85
C MET A 1 -52.47 -49.35 -31.89
N PRO A 2 -51.48 -49.06 -31.03
CA PRO A 2 -50.20 -49.77 -31.05
C PRO A 2 -50.33 -51.13 -30.36
N LYS A 3 -49.82 -52.19 -31.01
CA LYS A 3 -49.83 -53.57 -30.50
C LYS A 3 -48.94 -53.71 -29.25
N GLN A 4 -49.50 -54.25 -28.18
CA GLN A 4 -48.80 -54.54 -26.92
C GLN A 4 -48.36 -56.01 -26.93
N HIS A 5 -47.05 -56.25 -26.92
CA HIS A 5 -46.50 -57.62 -26.92
C HIS A 5 -46.48 -58.21 -25.51
N MET A 6 -46.98 -59.44 -25.36
CA MET A 6 -47.09 -60.18 -24.11
C MET A 6 -46.18 -61.41 -24.15
N ILE A 7 -45.52 -61.70 -23.02
CA ILE A 7 -44.75 -62.94 -22.82
C ILE A 7 -45.20 -63.55 -21.49
N PHE A 8 -45.58 -64.84 -21.50
CA PHE A 8 -46.11 -65.58 -20.34
C PHE A 8 -47.23 -64.85 -19.57
N GLY A 9 -48.21 -64.32 -20.32
CA GLY A 9 -49.43 -63.74 -19.73
C GLY A 9 -49.25 -62.42 -18.99
N ARG A 10 -48.05 -61.82 -19.01
CA ARG A 10 -47.81 -60.47 -18.46
C ARG A 10 -47.41 -59.48 -19.55
N PRO A 11 -47.90 -58.23 -19.49
CA PRO A 11 -47.50 -57.20 -20.44
C PRO A 11 -46.02 -56.84 -20.22
N LEU A 12 -45.23 -56.85 -21.29
CA LEU A 12 -43.84 -56.39 -21.22
C LEU A 12 -43.83 -54.89 -20.85
N PRO A 13 -43.11 -54.47 -19.79
CA PRO A 13 -43.03 -53.06 -19.43
C PRO A 13 -42.32 -52.30 -20.55
N ARG A 14 -42.83 -51.10 -20.90
CA ARG A 14 -42.18 -50.22 -21.89
C ARG A 14 -40.78 -49.85 -21.41
N ILE A 15 -39.76 -50.46 -22.00
CA ILE A 15 -38.37 -50.16 -21.71
C ILE A 15 -38.05 -48.79 -22.31
N GLY A 16 -38.06 -47.75 -21.48
CA GLY A 16 -37.67 -46.41 -21.90
C GLY A 16 -36.20 -46.35 -22.33
N THR A 17 -35.91 -45.53 -23.34
CA THR A 17 -34.58 -45.34 -23.95
C THR A 17 -33.45 -45.14 -22.95
N ARG A 18 -33.71 -44.48 -21.80
CA ARG A 18 -32.74 -44.31 -20.71
C ARG A 18 -32.20 -45.62 -20.10
N ARG A 19 -33.02 -46.67 -19.98
CA ARG A 19 -32.58 -47.96 -19.39
C ARG A 19 -31.74 -48.78 -20.37
N ILE A 20 -32.03 -48.67 -21.67
CA ILE A 20 -31.21 -49.30 -22.73
C ILE A 20 -29.86 -48.59 -22.85
N SER A 21 -29.84 -47.25 -22.79
CA SER A 21 -28.57 -46.51 -22.78
C SER A 21 -27.72 -46.84 -21.55
N PHE A 22 -28.33 -46.99 -20.37
CA PHE A 22 -27.59 -47.36 -19.16
C PHE A 22 -27.05 -48.79 -19.24
N LEU A 23 -27.84 -49.74 -19.76
CA LEU A 23 -27.38 -51.12 -19.99
C LEU A 23 -26.25 -51.18 -21.03
N LEU A 24 -26.37 -50.47 -22.14
CA LEU A 24 -25.34 -50.42 -23.17
C LEU A 24 -24.04 -49.77 -22.65
N VAL A 25 -24.13 -48.68 -21.89
CA VAL A 25 -22.95 -48.08 -21.22
C VAL A 25 -22.35 -49.05 -20.22
N SER A 26 -23.16 -49.73 -19.41
CA SER A 26 -22.67 -50.69 -18.41
C SER A 26 -21.99 -51.89 -19.07
N ILE A 27 -22.56 -52.42 -20.16
CA ILE A 27 -21.99 -53.51 -20.97
C ILE A 27 -20.72 -53.03 -21.68
N SER A 28 -20.68 -51.78 -22.14
CA SER A 28 -19.49 -51.19 -22.77
C SER A 28 -18.35 -51.03 -21.78
N ILE A 29 -18.63 -50.52 -20.57
CA ILE A 29 -17.64 -50.40 -19.49
C ILE A 29 -17.16 -51.79 -19.07
N PHE A 30 -18.07 -52.76 -18.93
CA PHE A 30 -17.72 -54.14 -18.60
C PHE A 30 -16.87 -54.78 -19.71
N ALA A 31 -17.23 -54.61 -20.98
CA ALA A 31 -16.46 -55.13 -22.12
C ALA A 31 -15.06 -54.51 -22.21
N VAL A 32 -14.93 -53.20 -21.96
CA VAL A 32 -13.63 -52.52 -21.91
C VAL A 32 -12.79 -52.99 -20.74
N PHE A 33 -13.38 -53.15 -19.54
CA PHE A 33 -12.68 -53.70 -18.39
C PHE A 33 -12.25 -55.16 -18.62
N SER A 34 -13.11 -56.00 -19.19
CA SER A 34 -12.76 -57.36 -19.56
C SER A 34 -11.64 -57.38 -20.59
N LEU A 35 -11.68 -56.57 -21.65
CA LEU A 35 -10.59 -56.48 -22.62
C LEU A 35 -9.26 -56.08 -21.96
N ILE A 36 -9.25 -55.08 -21.09
CA ILE A 36 -8.02 -54.59 -20.45
C ILE A 36 -7.41 -55.62 -19.50
N PHE A 37 -8.24 -56.41 -18.80
CA PHE A 37 -7.76 -57.36 -17.79
C PHE A 37 -7.55 -58.79 -18.31
N THR A 38 -8.21 -59.23 -19.39
CA THR A 38 -8.06 -60.61 -19.90
C THR A 38 -7.10 -60.75 -21.08
N LEU A 39 -6.76 -59.68 -21.81
CA LEU A 39 -5.83 -59.74 -22.95
C LEU A 39 -4.33 -59.91 -22.63
N PRO A 40 -3.78 -59.62 -21.44
CA PRO A 40 -2.34 -59.82 -21.21
C PRO A 40 -1.88 -61.29 -21.20
N SER A 41 -2.82 -62.25 -21.13
CA SER A 41 -2.51 -63.64 -20.76
C SER A 41 -2.65 -64.68 -21.87
N ALA A 42 -3.08 -64.31 -23.10
CA ALA A 42 -3.52 -65.30 -24.10
C ALA A 42 -2.95 -65.16 -25.52
N ILE A 43 -1.93 -64.33 -25.77
CA ILE A 43 -1.33 -64.18 -27.11
C ILE A 43 0.20 -64.34 -27.01
N PRO A 44 0.83 -65.34 -27.67
CA PRO A 44 2.28 -65.40 -27.76
C PRO A 44 2.78 -64.24 -28.63
N ALA A 45 3.65 -63.41 -28.06
CA ALA A 45 4.18 -62.23 -28.74
C ALA A 45 5.08 -62.64 -29.92
N GLY A 46 4.56 -62.51 -31.15
CA GLY A 46 5.36 -62.51 -32.36
C GLY A 46 6.15 -61.19 -32.51
N PRO A 47 7.22 -61.17 -33.32
CA PRO A 47 8.24 -60.11 -33.32
C PRO A 47 7.77 -58.72 -33.78
N SER A 48 6.53 -58.57 -34.26
CA SER A 48 5.97 -57.27 -34.70
C SER A 48 5.07 -56.57 -33.68
N LEU A 49 4.79 -57.16 -32.52
CA LEU A 49 3.90 -56.60 -31.48
C LEU A 49 4.62 -56.04 -30.25
N SER A 50 5.94 -56.26 -30.12
CA SER A 50 6.76 -55.75 -29.00
C SER A 50 6.88 -54.23 -28.96
N LYS A 51 6.56 -53.52 -30.06
CA LYS A 51 6.68 -52.06 -30.12
C LYS A 51 5.53 -51.30 -29.42
N TYR A 52 4.44 -51.98 -29.06
CA TYR A 52 3.23 -51.35 -28.48
C TYR A 52 2.82 -51.92 -27.11
N THR A 53 3.52 -52.92 -26.57
CA THR A 53 3.21 -53.53 -25.25
C THR A 53 4.05 -52.99 -24.09
N ASP A 54 4.94 -52.02 -24.33
CA ASP A 54 5.91 -51.53 -23.33
C ASP A 54 5.43 -50.31 -22.50
N HIS A 55 4.14 -49.98 -22.52
CA HIS A 55 3.58 -49.02 -21.57
C HIS A 55 3.22 -49.69 -20.24
N LYS A 56 4.25 -50.17 -19.53
CA LYS A 56 4.13 -50.46 -18.10
C LYS A 56 3.73 -49.15 -17.40
N PHE A 57 2.58 -49.13 -16.73
CA PHE A 57 2.25 -48.03 -15.81
C PHE A 57 3.41 -47.84 -14.84
N SER A 58 4.19 -46.76 -15.01
CA SER A 58 5.31 -46.48 -14.12
C SER A 58 4.73 -45.96 -12.82
N ILE A 59 4.66 -46.82 -11.80
CA ILE A 59 4.51 -46.35 -10.42
C ILE A 59 5.62 -45.31 -10.19
N PRO A 60 5.29 -44.07 -9.78
CA PRO A 60 6.27 -43.02 -9.56
C PRO A 60 7.41 -43.55 -8.70
N SER A 61 8.66 -43.22 -9.04
CA SER A 61 9.86 -43.68 -8.31
C SER A 61 9.80 -43.39 -6.80
N ALA A 62 9.06 -42.36 -6.40
CA ALA A 62 8.77 -42.00 -5.01
C ALA A 62 7.98 -43.06 -4.21
N LEU A 63 7.12 -43.84 -4.86
CA LEU A 63 6.37 -44.94 -4.22
C LEU A 63 7.16 -46.27 -4.22
N LYS A 64 8.13 -46.42 -5.13
CA LYS A 64 9.01 -47.60 -5.19
C LYS A 64 10.14 -47.56 -4.15
N ASN A 65 10.59 -46.36 -3.78
CA ASN A 65 11.63 -46.15 -2.76
C ASN A 65 11.23 -44.98 -1.84
N PRO A 66 10.32 -45.19 -0.87
CA PRO A 66 9.84 -44.13 0.02
C PRO A 66 10.98 -43.45 0.80
N PHE A 67 12.10 -44.15 1.03
CA PHE A 67 13.30 -43.67 1.72
C PHE A 67 14.48 -43.30 0.79
N GLY A 68 14.27 -43.22 -0.52
CA GLY A 68 15.33 -42.81 -1.47
C GLY A 68 15.73 -41.34 -1.31
N ALA A 69 16.96 -40.98 -1.69
CA ALA A 69 17.47 -39.60 -1.59
C ALA A 69 16.63 -38.56 -2.37
N SER A 70 15.93 -38.99 -3.42
CA SER A 70 15.02 -38.18 -4.24
C SER A 70 13.54 -38.24 -3.81
N SER A 71 13.20 -39.06 -2.81
CA SER A 71 11.83 -39.21 -2.31
C SER A 71 11.43 -38.05 -1.39
N ARG A 72 10.23 -37.49 -1.60
CA ARG A 72 9.62 -36.50 -0.69
C ARG A 72 9.19 -37.09 0.65
N LEU A 73 9.19 -38.41 0.79
CA LEU A 73 8.78 -39.14 1.99
C LEU A 73 9.96 -39.59 2.87
N ASN A 74 11.20 -39.21 2.52
CA ASN A 74 12.40 -39.63 3.26
C ASN A 74 12.66 -38.70 4.47
N PRO A 75 12.54 -39.20 5.72
CA PRO A 75 12.80 -38.41 6.93
C PRO A 75 14.30 -38.19 7.20
N PHE A 76 15.20 -38.84 6.46
CA PHE A 76 16.66 -38.76 6.60
C PHE A 76 17.34 -37.97 5.47
N LYS A 77 16.59 -37.09 4.79
CA LYS A 77 17.16 -36.27 3.72
C LYS A 77 18.21 -35.32 4.32
N SER A 78 19.40 -35.28 3.72
CA SER A 78 20.42 -34.30 4.09
C SER A 78 19.86 -32.88 3.95
N PRO A 79 20.16 -31.97 4.91
CA PRO A 79 19.64 -30.62 4.88
C PRO A 79 20.03 -29.95 3.57
N SER A 80 19.03 -29.51 2.80
CA SER A 80 19.25 -28.71 1.60
C SER A 80 19.89 -27.39 2.01
N HIS A 81 20.79 -26.86 1.17
CA HIS A 81 21.22 -25.47 1.35
C HIS A 81 19.99 -24.55 1.38
N PRO A 82 19.97 -23.54 2.27
CA PRO A 82 18.89 -22.58 2.29
C PRO A 82 18.81 -21.87 0.93
N PRO A 83 17.60 -21.55 0.44
CA PRO A 83 17.44 -20.83 -0.80
C PRO A 83 18.13 -19.45 -0.71
N PRO A 84 18.66 -18.92 -1.84
CA PRO A 84 19.38 -17.65 -1.85
C PRO A 84 18.53 -16.51 -1.27
N ARG A 85 19.17 -15.49 -0.70
CA ARG A 85 18.52 -14.33 -0.07
C ARG A 85 18.85 -13.02 -0.79
N GLN A 86 17.90 -12.08 -0.77
CA GLN A 86 18.08 -10.72 -1.28
C GLN A 86 18.45 -9.77 -0.14
N GLN A 87 18.95 -8.57 -0.45
CA GLN A 87 19.17 -7.55 0.58
C GLN A 87 17.82 -7.03 1.09
N ASN A 88 17.74 -6.77 2.39
CA ASN A 88 16.57 -6.22 3.09
C ASN A 88 15.29 -7.01 2.80
N ASP A 89 15.40 -8.35 2.81
CA ASP A 89 14.34 -9.29 2.44
C ASP A 89 13.50 -9.82 3.62
N THR A 90 13.76 -9.31 4.83
CA THR A 90 13.08 -9.70 6.07
C THR A 90 12.74 -8.52 6.96
N TYR A 91 11.57 -8.55 7.61
CA TYR A 91 11.22 -7.62 8.68
C TYR A 91 10.24 -8.24 9.67
N GLY A 92 10.64 -8.28 10.94
CA GLY A 92 9.93 -9.01 11.98
C GLY A 92 9.82 -10.48 11.59
N GLU A 93 8.59 -10.99 11.51
CA GLU A 93 8.31 -12.37 11.09
C GLU A 93 8.08 -12.52 9.57
N SER A 94 8.05 -11.43 8.80
CA SER A 94 7.78 -11.49 7.36
C SER A 94 9.08 -11.62 6.57
N SER A 95 9.06 -12.46 5.53
CA SER A 95 10.15 -12.56 4.54
C SER A 95 9.60 -12.48 3.12
N TRP A 96 10.36 -11.91 2.19
CA TRP A 96 9.94 -11.78 0.80
C TRP A 96 11.06 -12.01 -0.22
N TRP A 97 10.65 -12.21 -1.47
CA TRP A 97 11.52 -12.21 -2.64
C TRP A 97 10.92 -11.28 -3.68
N ALA A 98 11.69 -10.33 -4.18
CA ALA A 98 11.26 -9.40 -5.20
C ALA A 98 11.58 -9.95 -6.59
N ASP A 99 10.56 -10.13 -7.44
CA ASP A 99 10.71 -10.58 -8.83
C ASP A 99 9.58 -10.04 -9.71
N TRP A 100 9.88 -9.70 -10.96
CA TRP A 100 8.89 -9.25 -11.95
C TRP A 100 7.84 -10.34 -12.25
N LYS A 101 8.16 -11.61 -11.99
CA LYS A 101 7.26 -12.76 -12.13
C LYS A 101 6.20 -12.90 -11.04
N TRP A 102 6.08 -11.95 -10.13
CA TRP A 102 5.15 -12.02 -8.97
C TRP A 102 3.67 -12.26 -9.33
N LEU A 103 3.21 -11.87 -10.52
CA LEU A 103 1.86 -12.17 -11.04
C LEU A 103 1.79 -13.39 -11.97
N SER A 104 2.91 -14.05 -12.26
CA SER A 104 2.95 -15.24 -13.13
C SER A 104 2.59 -16.53 -12.38
N VAL A 105 2.70 -16.53 -11.05
CA VAL A 105 2.39 -17.67 -10.20
C VAL A 105 1.48 -17.27 -9.03
N PRO A 106 0.44 -18.05 -8.72
CA PRO A 106 -0.45 -17.75 -7.60
C PRO A 106 0.28 -17.87 -6.26
N PHE A 107 1.01 -18.96 -6.04
CA PHE A 107 1.64 -19.27 -4.75
C PHE A 107 3.14 -18.92 -4.78
N SER A 108 3.60 -18.17 -3.78
CA SER A 108 4.97 -17.66 -3.72
C SER A 108 6.01 -18.77 -3.66
N SER A 109 5.70 -19.84 -2.91
CA SER A 109 6.54 -21.03 -2.76
C SER A 109 6.89 -21.73 -4.07
N SER A 110 6.11 -21.53 -5.13
CA SER A 110 6.37 -22.11 -6.46
C SER A 110 7.64 -21.57 -7.11
N LEU A 111 8.05 -20.35 -6.77
CA LEU A 111 9.28 -19.72 -7.27
C LEU A 111 10.35 -19.56 -6.19
N THR A 112 9.96 -19.24 -4.96
CA THR A 112 10.92 -19.05 -3.86
C THR A 112 11.50 -20.36 -3.33
N LEU A 113 10.81 -21.49 -3.58
CA LEU A 113 11.08 -22.80 -2.96
C LEU A 113 11.04 -22.76 -1.41
N ASP A 114 10.39 -21.74 -0.86
CA ASP A 114 10.32 -21.42 0.57
C ASP A 114 8.88 -21.03 0.92
N GLU A 115 8.22 -21.81 1.77
CA GLU A 115 6.81 -21.64 2.14
C GLU A 115 6.57 -20.39 3.00
N GLU A 116 7.60 -19.88 3.68
CA GLU A 116 7.50 -18.70 4.55
C GLU A 116 7.85 -17.39 3.83
N ARG A 117 8.20 -17.47 2.54
CA ARG A 117 8.63 -16.34 1.75
C ARG A 117 7.60 -15.91 0.73
N SER A 118 7.17 -14.66 0.81
CA SER A 118 6.22 -14.06 -0.14
C SER A 118 6.92 -13.50 -1.37
N LEU A 119 6.37 -13.73 -2.55
CA LEU A 119 6.86 -13.22 -3.82
C LEU A 119 6.21 -11.86 -4.09
N LEU A 120 6.98 -10.77 -3.99
CA LEU A 120 6.51 -9.40 -4.15
C LEU A 120 6.96 -8.79 -5.50
N PRO A 121 6.26 -7.77 -6.03
CA PRO A 121 6.75 -7.01 -7.18
C PRO A 121 8.10 -6.35 -6.87
N PRO A 122 8.98 -6.13 -7.85
CA PRO A 122 10.19 -5.34 -7.66
C PRO A 122 9.86 -3.96 -7.08
N LEU A 123 10.68 -3.49 -6.15
CA LEU A 123 10.53 -2.14 -5.60
C LEU A 123 10.90 -1.14 -6.69
N LYS A 124 9.94 -0.30 -7.11
CA LYS A 124 10.22 0.75 -8.10
C LYS A 124 11.12 1.82 -7.45
N PRO A 125 12.19 2.26 -8.11
CA PRO A 125 13.02 3.34 -7.60
C PRO A 125 12.19 4.63 -7.55
N ARG A 126 12.26 5.34 -6.43
CA ARG A 126 11.64 6.66 -6.25
C ARG A 126 12.61 7.75 -6.71
N PRO A 127 12.22 8.63 -7.64
CA PRO A 127 13.08 9.76 -8.00
C PRO A 127 13.23 10.69 -6.80
N ALA A 128 14.43 11.24 -6.65
CA ALA A 128 14.73 12.21 -5.61
C ALA A 128 14.04 13.55 -5.91
N ILE A 129 13.49 14.17 -4.87
CA ILE A 129 13.05 15.55 -4.90
C ILE A 129 13.74 16.33 -3.79
N TYR A 130 14.35 17.43 -4.18
CA TYR A 130 15.20 18.22 -3.31
C TYR A 130 14.48 19.47 -2.84
N CYS A 131 14.70 19.84 -1.58
CA CYS A 131 14.35 21.15 -1.07
C CYS A 131 15.58 21.73 -0.36
N TYR A 132 15.87 23.00 -0.59
CA TYR A 132 16.95 23.68 0.12
C TYR A 132 16.45 24.34 1.40
N TYR A 133 17.14 24.09 2.51
CA TYR A 133 16.91 24.70 3.81
C TYR A 133 18.23 25.12 4.43
N ASP A 134 18.41 26.43 4.60
CA ASP A 134 19.62 26.99 5.17
C ASP A 134 19.58 26.97 6.71
N THR A 135 20.38 26.10 7.30
CA THR A 135 20.53 25.96 8.75
C THR A 135 21.48 26.98 9.37
N THR A 136 22.25 27.71 8.56
CA THR A 136 23.25 28.69 9.03
C THR A 136 22.61 30.00 9.46
N ILE A 137 21.39 30.28 8.96
CA ILE A 137 20.64 31.48 9.31
C ILE A 137 20.27 31.45 10.80
N LYS A 138 20.66 32.51 11.52
CA LYS A 138 20.30 32.68 12.93
C LYS A 138 18.80 32.96 13.04
N LYS A 139 18.09 32.02 13.68
CA LYS A 139 16.66 32.08 13.99
C LYS A 139 16.44 31.59 15.42
N ASP A 140 15.36 32.03 16.06
CA ASP A 140 14.94 31.53 17.36
C ASP A 140 14.55 30.04 17.29
N ALA A 141 14.56 29.36 18.44
CA ALA A 141 14.31 27.92 18.49
C ALA A 141 12.88 27.56 18.06
N ALA A 142 11.88 28.37 18.44
CA ALA A 142 10.48 28.11 18.13
C ALA A 142 10.19 28.19 16.63
N SER A 143 10.78 29.18 15.95
CA SER A 143 10.70 29.30 14.48
C SER A 143 11.39 28.11 13.79
N LYS A 144 12.55 27.66 14.28
CA LYS A 144 13.25 26.49 13.72
C LYS A 144 12.43 25.21 13.85
N ASP A 145 11.80 25.02 15.01
CA ASP A 145 10.97 23.84 15.24
C ASP A 145 9.70 23.88 14.37
N ALA A 146 9.07 25.05 14.22
CA ALA A 146 7.94 25.22 13.30
C ALA A 146 8.32 25.00 11.82
N GLU A 147 9.48 25.48 11.37
CA GLU A 147 10.00 25.19 10.02
C GLU A 147 10.31 23.70 9.85
N SER A 148 10.84 23.03 10.88
CA SER A 148 11.09 21.58 10.86
C SER A 148 9.80 20.78 10.74
N GLU A 149 8.72 21.17 11.43
CA GLU A 149 7.41 20.54 11.30
C GLU A 149 6.83 20.71 9.88
N LEU A 150 7.02 21.88 9.26
CA LEU A 150 6.61 22.15 7.89
C LEU A 150 7.40 21.28 6.88
N LEU A 151 8.70 21.12 7.09
CA LEU A 151 9.56 20.24 6.28
C LEU A 151 9.20 18.76 6.45
N LEU A 152 8.78 18.33 7.65
CA LEU A 152 8.27 16.98 7.87
C LEU A 152 6.97 16.74 7.09
N LEU A 153 6.05 17.70 7.09
CA LEU A 153 4.82 17.64 6.28
C LEU A 153 5.16 17.55 4.79
N TRP A 154 6.10 18.37 4.30
CA TRP A 154 6.57 18.31 2.92
C TRP A 154 7.15 16.93 2.56
N ARG A 155 7.98 16.35 3.43
CA ARG A 155 8.53 15.00 3.25
C ARG A 155 7.43 13.94 3.16
N ARG A 156 6.47 13.95 4.10
CA ARG A 156 5.34 13.01 4.10
C ARG A 156 4.55 13.10 2.79
N ALA A 157 4.21 14.32 2.35
CA ALA A 157 3.41 14.55 1.15
C ALA A 157 4.10 14.02 -0.13
N TRP A 158 5.39 14.31 -0.31
CA TRP A 158 6.15 13.83 -1.47
C TRP A 158 6.43 12.33 -1.40
N TRP A 159 6.68 11.78 -0.21
CA TRP A 159 6.85 10.34 0.00
C TRP A 159 5.60 9.56 -0.42
N ALA A 160 4.41 9.98 0.04
CA ALA A 160 3.14 9.33 -0.32
C ALA A 160 2.87 9.33 -1.84
N ARG A 161 3.45 10.29 -2.57
CA ARG A 161 3.29 10.44 -4.03
C ARG A 161 4.33 9.70 -4.86
N GLY A 162 5.22 8.92 -4.24
CA GLY A 162 6.20 8.10 -4.96
C GLY A 162 7.59 8.71 -5.08
N PHE A 163 7.91 9.77 -4.34
CA PHE A 163 9.21 10.45 -4.41
C PHE A 163 10.06 10.17 -3.19
N LYS A 164 11.37 10.43 -3.31
CA LYS A 164 12.34 10.39 -2.21
C LYS A 164 12.70 11.83 -1.82
N PRO A 165 12.05 12.41 -0.80
CA PRO A 165 12.29 13.80 -0.44
C PRO A 165 13.63 13.94 0.30
N ILE A 166 14.46 14.89 -0.11
CA ILE A 166 15.80 15.12 0.43
C ILE A 166 15.93 16.61 0.74
N ILE A 167 16.46 16.94 1.92
CA ILE A 167 16.68 18.33 2.33
C ILE A 167 18.15 18.64 2.13
N LEU A 168 18.43 19.62 1.28
CA LEU A 168 19.75 20.15 1.02
C LEU A 168 20.02 21.35 1.92
N SER A 169 21.28 21.57 2.25
CA SER A 169 21.75 22.68 3.07
C SER A 169 22.90 23.41 2.39
N ALA A 170 23.40 24.46 3.03
CA ALA A 170 24.59 25.17 2.56
C ALA A 170 25.82 24.24 2.41
N ALA A 171 25.89 23.15 3.17
CA ALA A 171 27.00 22.19 3.09
C ALA A 171 27.10 21.49 1.73
N GLU A 172 25.96 21.21 1.08
CA GLU A 172 25.93 20.64 -0.27
C GLU A 172 26.35 21.67 -1.31
N ALA A 173 25.92 22.93 -1.17
CA ALA A 173 26.32 24.03 -2.06
C ALA A 173 27.84 24.28 -2.01
N MET A 174 28.44 24.24 -0.81
CA MET A 174 29.88 24.46 -0.60
C MET A 174 30.77 23.39 -1.24
N LYS A 175 30.23 22.21 -1.55
CA LYS A 175 30.94 21.14 -2.25
C LYS A 175 30.94 21.31 -3.77
N ASN A 176 30.11 22.21 -4.29
CA ASN A 176 30.02 22.46 -5.71
C ASN A 176 31.30 23.18 -6.23
N PRO A 177 31.91 22.75 -7.35
CA PRO A 177 33.08 23.42 -7.92
C PRO A 177 32.90 24.91 -8.25
N LEU A 178 31.67 25.38 -8.48
CA LEU A 178 31.36 26.78 -8.79
C LEU A 178 31.20 27.65 -7.52
N TYR A 179 31.28 27.06 -6.32
CA TYR A 179 31.08 27.79 -5.06
C TYR A 179 32.11 28.91 -4.86
N ASP A 180 33.39 28.65 -5.12
CA ASP A 180 34.45 29.65 -4.96
C ASP A 180 34.28 30.84 -5.92
N GLU A 181 33.78 30.58 -7.12
CA GLU A 181 33.47 31.62 -8.10
C GLU A 181 32.26 32.47 -7.62
N LEU A 182 31.22 31.81 -7.11
CA LEU A 182 30.05 32.48 -6.54
C LEU A 182 30.44 33.43 -5.39
N GLN A 183 31.38 33.02 -4.53
CA GLN A 183 31.81 33.85 -3.40
C GLN A 183 32.57 35.11 -3.82
N ARG A 184 33.28 35.07 -4.96
CA ARG A 184 34.09 36.20 -5.46
C ARG A 184 33.29 37.22 -6.26
N LYS A 185 32.14 36.82 -6.82
CA LYS A 185 31.30 37.72 -7.62
C LYS A 185 30.45 38.63 -6.72
N GLU A 186 30.44 39.91 -7.05
CA GLU A 186 29.52 40.88 -6.45
C GLU A 186 28.10 40.72 -7.02
N MET A 187 27.13 40.50 -6.15
CA MET A 187 25.71 40.33 -6.51
C MET A 187 24.81 40.65 -5.32
N ASP A 188 23.51 40.74 -5.57
CA ASP A 188 22.51 40.88 -4.52
C ASP A 188 22.52 39.71 -3.53
N ALA A 189 22.21 39.97 -2.25
CA ALA A 189 22.26 38.97 -1.20
C ALA A 189 21.17 37.89 -1.34
N GLU A 190 19.96 38.26 -1.78
CA GLU A 190 18.86 37.31 -2.01
C GLU A 190 19.20 36.39 -3.19
N LEU A 191 19.76 36.96 -4.26
CA LEU A 191 20.23 36.19 -5.41
C LEU A 191 21.36 35.24 -5.02
N LYS A 192 22.29 35.67 -4.16
CA LYS A 192 23.37 34.81 -3.67
C LYS A 192 22.81 33.61 -2.89
N THR A 193 21.80 33.83 -2.04
CA THR A 193 21.13 32.74 -1.33
C THR A 193 20.38 31.80 -2.28
N ASP A 194 19.73 32.33 -3.32
CA ASP A 194 19.07 31.49 -4.32
C ASP A 194 20.10 30.68 -5.13
N LEU A 195 21.21 31.30 -5.55
CA LEU A 195 22.30 30.59 -6.24
C LEU A 195 22.92 29.49 -5.36
N MET A 196 23.00 29.67 -4.04
CA MET A 196 23.40 28.59 -3.13
C MET A 196 22.44 27.39 -3.20
N ARG A 197 21.12 27.64 -3.27
CA ARG A 197 20.12 26.58 -3.50
C ARG A 197 20.37 25.85 -4.83
N TRP A 198 20.67 26.59 -5.90
CA TRP A 198 20.97 26.01 -7.22
C TRP A 198 22.28 25.21 -7.23
N LEU A 199 23.34 25.69 -6.59
CA LEU A 199 24.60 24.96 -6.45
C LEU A 199 24.44 23.66 -5.63
N ALA A 200 23.62 23.69 -4.58
CA ALA A 200 23.30 22.49 -3.82
C ALA A 200 22.57 21.46 -4.69
N TRP A 201 21.63 21.91 -5.52
CA TRP A 201 20.90 21.04 -6.45
C TRP A 201 21.82 20.47 -7.55
N ASP A 202 22.68 21.28 -8.13
CA ASP A 202 23.68 20.87 -9.13
C ASP A 202 24.67 19.85 -8.55
N ASN A 203 25.09 20.01 -7.28
CA ASN A 203 25.93 19.02 -6.58
C ASN A 203 25.24 17.65 -6.44
N MET A 204 23.90 17.61 -6.49
CA MET A 204 23.12 16.36 -6.50
C MET A 204 22.90 15.79 -7.90
N ARG A 205 23.49 16.39 -8.94
CA ARG A 205 23.41 15.98 -10.35
C ARG A 205 22.02 16.15 -10.98
N GLY A 206 21.33 17.25 -10.63
CA GLY A 206 20.01 17.57 -11.18
C GLY A 206 18.87 16.82 -10.49
N GLY A 207 17.80 16.51 -11.21
CA GLY A 207 16.60 15.88 -10.68
C GLY A 207 15.43 16.87 -10.53
N LEU A 208 14.75 16.83 -9.39
CA LEU A 208 13.66 17.76 -9.06
C LEU A 208 14.07 18.68 -7.92
N LEU A 209 13.92 19.99 -8.10
CA LEU A 209 14.12 20.98 -7.05
C LEU A 209 12.80 21.68 -6.76
N ALA A 210 12.34 21.59 -5.51
CA ALA A 210 11.11 22.22 -5.06
C ALA A 210 11.35 23.12 -3.84
N TYR A 211 10.48 24.11 -3.69
CA TYR A 211 10.41 24.89 -2.46
C TYR A 211 9.71 24.08 -1.35
N HIS A 212 10.04 24.32 -0.08
CA HIS A 212 9.45 23.57 1.05
C HIS A 212 7.93 23.77 1.19
N THR A 213 7.37 24.82 0.60
CA THR A 213 5.92 25.07 0.52
C THR A 213 5.31 24.66 -0.81
N THR A 214 5.98 23.81 -1.59
CA THR A 214 5.45 23.21 -2.83
C THR A 214 5.06 21.77 -2.58
N LEU A 215 3.77 21.45 -2.75
CA LEU A 215 3.16 20.17 -2.33
C LEU A 215 2.42 19.48 -3.48
N PRO A 216 2.44 18.13 -3.55
CA PRO A 216 1.79 17.38 -4.61
C PRO A 216 0.31 17.08 -4.27
N MET A 217 -0.56 18.04 -4.62
CA MET A 217 -2.01 18.04 -4.37
C MET A 217 -2.84 17.62 -5.61
N GLY A 218 -2.35 16.67 -6.40
CA GLY A 218 -3.08 16.03 -7.51
C GLY A 218 -3.49 14.58 -7.19
N SER A 219 -4.24 13.92 -8.08
CA SER A 219 -4.44 12.46 -7.98
C SER A 219 -3.12 11.72 -8.21
N HIS A 220 -3.01 10.46 -7.79
CA HIS A 220 -1.75 9.73 -7.96
C HIS A 220 -1.42 9.54 -9.45
N GLU A 221 -2.44 9.32 -10.27
CA GLU A 221 -2.41 9.08 -11.72
C GLU A 221 -2.26 10.36 -12.54
N ASP A 222 -2.18 11.53 -11.89
CA ASP A 222 -2.06 12.79 -12.62
C ASP A 222 -0.89 12.75 -13.63
N PRO A 223 -1.09 13.23 -14.88
CA PRO A 223 -0.05 13.16 -15.91
C PRO A 223 1.27 13.81 -15.51
N LEU A 224 1.25 14.93 -14.78
CA LEU A 224 2.46 15.60 -14.33
C LEU A 224 3.19 14.74 -13.28
N LEU A 225 2.49 14.28 -12.25
CA LEU A 225 3.12 13.43 -11.23
C LEU A 225 3.64 12.11 -11.83
N SER A 226 2.93 11.56 -12.80
CA SER A 226 3.35 10.36 -13.55
C SER A 226 4.60 10.62 -14.40
N TYR A 227 4.72 11.78 -15.04
CA TYR A 227 5.94 12.21 -15.73
C TYR A 227 7.11 12.36 -14.75
N LEU A 228 6.90 13.09 -13.64
CA LEU A 228 7.93 13.30 -12.62
C LEU A 228 8.42 11.99 -12.00
N ARG A 229 7.54 10.99 -11.80
CA ARG A 229 7.95 9.67 -11.28
C ARG A 229 8.84 8.86 -12.23
N ARG A 230 8.93 9.20 -13.51
CA ARG A 230 9.86 8.51 -14.45
C ARG A 230 11.32 8.80 -14.14
N GLY A 231 11.62 9.97 -13.55
CA GLY A 231 12.98 10.35 -13.19
C GLY A 231 13.86 10.79 -14.37
N GLU A 232 13.27 11.03 -15.55
CA GLU A 232 13.98 11.46 -16.75
C GLU A 232 13.58 12.91 -17.10
N TYR A 233 14.54 13.83 -17.05
CA TYR A 233 14.31 15.27 -17.26
C TYR A 233 15.26 15.81 -18.34
N PRO A 234 14.90 15.68 -19.63
CA PRO A 234 15.81 16.02 -20.73
C PRO A 234 16.06 17.52 -20.88
N GLU A 235 15.17 18.37 -20.38
CA GLU A 235 15.25 19.83 -20.50
C GLU A 235 15.04 20.47 -19.13
N LEU A 236 15.69 21.61 -18.89
CA LEU A 236 15.44 22.42 -17.69
C LEU A 236 14.04 23.04 -17.79
N THR A 237 13.12 22.48 -17.04
CA THR A 237 11.70 22.76 -17.10
C THR A 237 11.24 23.48 -15.84
N ARG A 238 10.41 24.51 -16.04
CA ARG A 238 9.60 25.14 -14.99
C ARG A 238 8.14 25.15 -15.41
N TRP A 239 7.23 25.31 -14.45
CA TRP A 239 5.79 25.35 -14.75
C TRP A 239 5.21 26.73 -14.51
N ASN A 240 4.27 27.12 -15.37
CA ASN A 240 3.51 28.35 -15.22
C ASN A 240 2.76 28.37 -13.89
N ASN A 241 2.62 29.58 -13.32
CA ASN A 241 1.97 29.82 -12.02
C ASN A 241 2.63 29.12 -10.81
N LEU A 242 3.82 28.53 -10.96
CA LEU A 242 4.60 28.00 -9.84
C LEU A 242 5.85 28.84 -9.52
N ASN A 243 6.12 29.94 -10.25
CA ASN A 243 7.30 30.79 -10.04
C ASN A 243 8.58 29.96 -9.85
N ASN A 244 9.24 30.06 -8.69
CA ASN A 244 10.44 29.32 -8.28
C ASN A 244 10.14 28.06 -7.42
N GLY A 245 8.88 27.62 -7.42
CA GLY A 245 8.34 26.55 -6.59
C GLY A 245 8.74 25.15 -7.02
N LEU A 246 8.88 24.89 -8.32
CA LEU A 246 9.28 23.58 -8.86
C LEU A 246 10.11 23.71 -10.14
N PHE A 247 11.24 23.01 -10.17
CA PHE A 247 12.10 22.83 -11.34
C PHE A 247 12.38 21.35 -11.56
N ALA A 248 12.55 20.97 -12.83
CA ALA A 248 13.06 19.67 -13.23
C ALA A 248 14.17 19.85 -14.26
N GLY A 249 15.26 19.11 -14.14
CA GLY A 249 16.35 19.20 -15.12
C GLY A 249 17.45 18.17 -14.87
N GLY A 250 18.14 17.79 -15.94
CA GLY A 250 19.34 16.97 -15.87
C GLY A 250 20.56 17.75 -15.38
N GLU A 251 21.61 17.03 -14.99
CA GLU A 251 22.87 17.60 -14.50
C GLU A 251 23.44 18.65 -15.46
N LYS A 252 23.55 18.32 -16.76
CA LYS A 252 24.17 19.20 -17.76
C LYS A 252 23.39 20.50 -17.92
N GLU A 253 22.07 20.40 -18.00
CA GLU A 253 21.17 21.52 -18.21
C GLU A 253 21.20 22.47 -17.01
N VAL A 254 21.22 21.94 -15.79
CA VAL A 254 21.34 22.71 -14.55
C VAL A 254 22.70 23.42 -14.46
N THR A 255 23.81 22.69 -14.67
CA THR A 255 25.15 23.29 -14.64
C THR A 255 25.30 24.42 -15.68
N ASN A 256 24.78 24.20 -16.89
CA ASN A 256 24.83 25.20 -17.96
C ASN A 256 24.02 26.45 -17.61
N ALA A 257 22.82 26.28 -17.04
CA ALA A 257 21.99 27.40 -16.59
C ALA A 257 22.69 28.22 -15.50
N ILE A 258 23.35 27.58 -14.54
CA ILE A 258 24.09 28.27 -13.46
C ILE A 258 25.24 29.08 -14.05
N LYS A 259 26.06 28.47 -14.92
CA LYS A 259 27.19 29.16 -15.56
C LYS A 259 26.73 30.35 -16.41
N ALA A 260 25.67 30.16 -17.21
CA ALA A 260 25.11 31.23 -18.03
C ALA A 260 24.59 32.39 -17.16
N THR A 261 23.90 32.09 -16.07
CA THR A 261 23.38 33.09 -15.14
C THR A 261 24.50 33.84 -14.43
N MET A 262 25.54 33.14 -13.96
CA MET A 262 26.72 33.75 -13.34
C MET A 262 27.58 34.57 -14.31
N ALA A 263 27.48 34.33 -15.61
CA ALA A 263 28.13 35.13 -16.64
C ALA A 263 27.29 36.36 -17.08
N GLY A 264 26.02 36.44 -16.68
CA GLY A 264 25.10 37.50 -17.05
C GLY A 264 25.39 38.85 -16.39
N SER A 265 24.87 39.92 -16.98
CA SER A 265 25.03 41.30 -16.47
C SER A 265 24.05 41.66 -15.35
N LYS A 266 22.98 40.89 -15.14
CA LYS A 266 21.87 41.19 -14.21
C LYS A 266 22.13 40.86 -12.75
N LEU A 267 23.35 40.42 -12.39
CA LEU A 267 23.67 39.91 -11.04
C LEU A 267 23.49 40.92 -9.90
N LYS A 268 23.59 42.22 -10.18
CA LYS A 268 23.45 43.27 -9.16
C LYS A 268 22.00 43.73 -8.97
N GLU A 269 21.12 43.44 -9.92
CA GLU A 269 19.73 43.93 -9.94
C GLU A 269 18.72 42.83 -9.65
N ALA A 270 19.01 41.60 -10.07
CA ALA A 270 18.12 40.46 -9.87
C ALA A 270 18.17 39.98 -8.41
N LYS A 271 16.99 39.60 -7.89
CA LYS A 271 16.81 39.06 -6.53
C LYS A 271 16.73 37.53 -6.49
N ASP A 272 16.44 36.91 -7.61
CA ASP A 272 16.32 35.46 -7.74
C ASP A 272 16.91 34.97 -9.07
N PHE A 273 17.11 33.66 -9.15
CA PHE A 273 17.71 33.02 -10.31
C PHE A 273 16.88 33.23 -11.58
N ILE A 274 15.54 33.24 -11.49
CA ILE A 274 14.67 33.38 -12.65
C ILE A 274 14.82 34.78 -13.27
N ALA A 275 14.88 35.82 -12.44
CA ALA A 275 15.08 37.20 -12.87
C ALA A 275 16.49 37.44 -13.44
N ALA A 276 17.49 36.70 -12.94
CA ALA A 276 18.86 36.77 -13.41
C ALA A 276 19.09 35.98 -14.72
N ALA A 277 18.36 34.88 -14.91
CA ALA A 277 18.47 34.00 -16.08
C ALA A 277 17.92 34.63 -17.37
N THR A 278 18.32 34.08 -18.51
CA THR A 278 17.78 34.47 -19.83
C THR A 278 16.44 33.76 -20.08
N GLU A 279 15.58 34.35 -20.92
CA GLU A 279 14.26 33.79 -21.23
C GLU A 279 14.35 32.37 -21.82
N ASP A 280 15.40 32.08 -22.59
CA ASP A 280 15.64 30.77 -23.22
C ASP A 280 16.22 29.71 -22.27
N THR A 281 16.50 30.06 -21.01
CA THR A 281 17.08 29.11 -20.03
C THR A 281 16.09 28.00 -19.67
N PHE A 282 14.79 28.29 -19.74
CA PHE A 282 13.74 27.41 -19.25
C PHE A 282 12.73 27.03 -20.31
N LYS A 283 12.42 25.74 -20.40
CA LYS A 283 11.16 25.30 -20.97
C LYS A 283 10.03 25.54 -19.98
N ILE A 284 8.98 26.23 -20.43
CA ILE A 284 7.82 26.56 -19.62
C ILE A 284 6.67 25.63 -19.99
N ASP A 285 6.17 24.88 -19.01
CA ASP A 285 5.01 23.99 -19.17
C ASP A 285 3.76 24.54 -18.45
N ASN A 286 2.58 24.24 -18.99
CA ASN A 286 1.27 24.81 -18.63
C ASN A 286 0.42 23.94 -17.70
N TYR A 287 0.89 22.76 -17.28
CA TYR A 287 0.08 21.78 -16.55
C TYR A 287 0.43 21.61 -15.05
N PRO A 288 0.48 22.67 -14.21
CA PRO A 288 0.83 22.54 -12.79
C PRO A 288 -0.35 22.07 -11.91
N LYS A 289 -1.47 21.59 -12.46
CA LYS A 289 -2.72 21.38 -11.69
C LYS A 289 -2.54 20.43 -10.50
N ALA A 290 -1.56 19.54 -10.55
CA ALA A 290 -1.24 18.61 -9.46
C ALA A 290 -0.36 19.19 -8.35
N ILE A 291 0.19 20.39 -8.52
CA ILE A 291 1.17 20.98 -7.61
C ILE A 291 0.61 22.27 -7.02
N ALA A 292 0.55 22.33 -5.70
CA ALA A 292 0.20 23.52 -4.95
C ALA A 292 1.48 24.23 -4.49
N TYR A 293 1.60 25.52 -4.75
CA TYR A 293 2.68 26.35 -4.21
C TYR A 293 2.12 27.47 -3.33
N TYR A 294 2.55 27.49 -2.06
CA TYR A 294 2.19 28.54 -1.10
C TYR A 294 3.35 29.51 -1.01
N ASP A 295 3.49 30.36 -2.03
CA ASP A 295 4.43 31.48 -1.99
C ASP A 295 3.89 32.64 -1.15
N VAL A 296 4.75 33.63 -0.90
CA VAL A 296 4.40 34.76 -0.03
C VAL A 296 3.21 35.53 -0.59
N ALA A 297 3.15 35.73 -1.92
CA ALA A 297 2.07 36.44 -2.58
C ALA A 297 0.73 35.69 -2.45
N VAL A 298 0.72 34.38 -2.71
CA VAL A 298 -0.45 33.50 -2.55
C VAL A 298 -0.91 33.46 -1.10
N ILE A 299 0.01 33.44 -0.13
CA ILE A 299 -0.34 33.47 1.30
C ILE A 299 -1.03 34.79 1.65
N GLN A 300 -0.48 35.93 1.21
CA GLN A 300 -1.07 37.24 1.49
C GLN A 300 -2.42 37.44 0.81
N ASP A 301 -2.57 36.99 -0.44
CA ASP A 301 -3.79 37.16 -1.23
C ASP A 301 -4.91 36.18 -0.81
N LYS A 302 -4.61 34.88 -0.77
CA LYS A 302 -5.63 33.83 -0.58
C LYS A 302 -5.80 33.39 0.88
N TYR A 303 -4.78 33.58 1.73
CA TYR A 303 -4.78 33.09 3.10
C TYR A 303 -4.38 34.19 4.11
N PRO A 304 -5.06 35.35 4.12
CA PRO A 304 -4.65 36.53 4.88
C PRO A 304 -4.49 36.26 6.37
N LYS A 305 -5.35 35.42 6.99
CA LYS A 305 -5.22 35.03 8.40
C LYS A 305 -3.87 34.40 8.74
N VAL A 306 -3.33 33.59 7.82
CA VAL A 306 -2.02 32.96 8.00
C VAL A 306 -0.91 33.97 7.73
N GLY A 307 -1.06 34.82 6.71
CA GLY A 307 -0.12 35.92 6.43
C GLY A 307 0.05 36.88 7.61
N GLU A 308 -1.07 37.32 8.20
CA GLU A 308 -1.13 38.16 9.39
C GLU A 308 -0.51 37.47 10.61
N ALA A 309 -0.82 36.18 10.82
CA ALA A 309 -0.21 35.40 11.90
C ALA A 309 1.32 35.29 11.76
N ILE A 310 1.83 35.09 10.54
CA ILE A 310 3.28 35.06 10.27
C ILE A 310 3.93 36.43 10.56
N ALA A 311 3.25 37.53 10.22
CA ALA A 311 3.75 38.88 10.49
C ALA A 311 3.77 39.21 11.99
N ALA A 312 2.80 38.70 12.76
CA ALA A 312 2.70 38.95 14.20
C ALA A 312 3.62 38.05 15.03
N ASP A 313 3.60 36.74 14.77
CA ASP A 313 4.46 35.74 15.41
C ASP A 313 4.91 34.71 14.37
N ARG A 314 6.19 34.75 14.02
CA ARG A 314 6.76 33.87 12.99
C ARG A 314 6.53 32.40 13.30
N ALA A 315 6.72 31.98 14.56
CA ALA A 315 6.60 30.58 14.95
C ALA A 315 5.15 30.10 14.94
N GLY A 316 4.23 30.86 15.55
CA GLY A 316 2.79 30.60 15.53
C GLY A 316 2.20 30.63 14.12
N GLY A 317 2.60 31.61 13.30
CA GLY A 317 2.17 31.71 11.91
C GLY A 317 2.65 30.55 11.03
N LEU A 318 3.87 30.05 11.23
CA LEU A 318 4.35 28.85 10.54
C LEU A 318 3.59 27.59 10.95
N LYS A 319 3.24 27.44 12.23
CA LYS A 319 2.36 26.35 12.70
C LYS A 319 0.97 26.45 12.09
N ALA A 320 0.41 27.66 11.99
CA ALA A 320 -0.85 27.89 11.29
C ALA A 320 -0.76 27.52 9.79
N LEU A 321 0.34 27.86 9.11
CA LEU A 321 0.59 27.47 7.73
C LEU A 321 0.69 25.95 7.58
N LYS A 322 1.41 25.26 8.47
CA LYS A 322 1.49 23.79 8.49
C LYS A 322 0.10 23.18 8.63
N ASN A 323 -0.72 23.65 9.57
CA ASN A 323 -2.08 23.13 9.78
C ASN A 323 -2.97 23.39 8.55
N LEU A 324 -2.87 24.58 7.94
CA LEU A 324 -3.56 24.90 6.69
C LEU A 324 -3.18 23.93 5.56
N ILE A 325 -1.88 23.72 5.33
CA ILE A 325 -1.38 22.82 4.28
C ILE A 325 -1.80 21.38 4.56
N ASN A 326 -1.74 20.92 5.81
CA ASN A 326 -2.20 19.59 6.20
C ASN A 326 -3.70 19.41 5.90
N GLY A 327 -4.53 20.41 6.25
CA GLY A 327 -5.95 20.42 5.94
C GLY A 327 -6.25 20.40 4.45
N HIS A 328 -5.46 21.14 3.65
CA HIS A 328 -5.58 21.10 2.20
C HIS A 328 -5.14 19.76 1.57
N LEU A 329 -4.08 19.11 2.08
CA LEU A 329 -3.67 17.77 1.64
C LEU A 329 -4.77 16.75 1.90
N HIS A 330 -5.34 16.77 3.11
CA HIS A 330 -6.42 15.86 3.49
C HIS A 330 -7.71 16.13 2.71
N THR A 331 -8.09 17.40 2.54
CA THR A 331 -9.23 17.81 1.70
C THR A 331 -9.04 17.38 0.24
N THR A 332 -7.80 17.46 -0.27
CA THR A 332 -7.48 16.97 -1.62
C THR A 332 -7.70 15.47 -1.72
N TRP A 333 -7.26 14.70 -0.72
CA TRP A 333 -7.48 13.26 -0.66
C TRP A 333 -8.97 12.91 -0.60
N GLN A 334 -9.76 13.56 0.26
CA GLN A 334 -11.22 13.36 0.32
C GLN A 334 -11.92 13.71 -1.01
N ASN A 335 -11.47 14.76 -1.70
CA ASN A 335 -12.03 15.13 -3.01
C ASN A 335 -11.69 14.14 -4.12
N VAL A 336 -10.55 13.44 -4.04
CA VAL A 336 -10.21 12.33 -4.96
C VAL A 336 -11.12 11.13 -4.68
N PHE A 337 -11.33 10.80 -3.41
CA PHE A 337 -12.17 9.66 -2.99
C PHE A 337 -13.60 10.09 -2.65
N SER A 338 -14.27 10.72 -3.63
CA SER A 338 -15.60 11.32 -3.44
C SER A 338 -16.72 10.35 -3.10
N ASP A 339 -16.56 9.05 -3.39
CA ASP A 339 -17.55 8.02 -3.04
C ASP A 339 -17.36 7.50 -1.61
N GLY A 340 -16.25 7.88 -0.97
CA GLY A 340 -15.96 7.62 0.43
C GLY A 340 -14.89 6.56 0.68
N ILE A 341 -15.01 5.90 1.84
CA ILE A 341 -14.13 4.81 2.26
C ILE A 341 -14.95 3.51 2.37
N ALA A 342 -14.43 2.43 1.80
CA ALA A 342 -14.91 1.08 1.99
C ALA A 342 -13.98 0.31 2.94
N VAL A 343 -14.50 -0.11 4.09
CA VAL A 343 -13.80 -1.00 5.02
C VAL A 343 -14.30 -2.41 4.80
N LEU A 344 -13.51 -3.26 4.15
CA LEU A 344 -14.01 -4.57 3.71
C LEU A 344 -14.40 -5.47 4.90
N LYS A 345 -15.64 -5.99 4.89
CA LYS A 345 -16.15 -6.98 5.85
C LYS A 345 -16.67 -8.25 5.14
N PRO A 346 -15.78 -9.12 4.63
CA PRO A 346 -16.16 -10.14 3.64
C PRO A 346 -17.13 -11.22 4.13
N LEU A 347 -17.09 -11.55 5.42
CA LEU A 347 -17.97 -12.52 6.05
C LEU A 347 -18.86 -11.79 7.06
N PRO A 348 -19.87 -11.02 6.60
CA PRO A 348 -20.47 -9.93 7.36
C PRO A 348 -21.34 -10.37 8.55
N GLN A 349 -21.63 -11.66 8.69
CA GLN A 349 -22.31 -12.23 9.85
C GLN A 349 -21.47 -12.09 11.12
N HIS A 350 -20.15 -12.20 11.00
CA HIS A 350 -19.18 -12.07 12.08
C HIS A 350 -18.04 -11.15 11.61
N MET A 351 -16.91 -11.08 12.34
CA MET A 351 -15.73 -10.28 11.99
C MET A 351 -15.86 -8.77 12.20
N THR A 352 -16.80 -8.31 13.01
CA THR A 352 -16.94 -6.87 13.28
C THR A 352 -15.74 -6.35 14.07
N ASN A 353 -15.30 -7.08 15.11
CA ASN A 353 -14.10 -6.71 15.86
C ASN A 353 -12.81 -6.89 15.04
N LEU A 354 -12.82 -7.75 14.01
CA LEU A 354 -11.65 -8.01 13.18
C LEU A 354 -11.28 -6.77 12.36
N ILE A 355 -12.29 -6.07 11.84
CA ILE A 355 -12.10 -4.85 11.04
C ILE A 355 -12.02 -3.58 11.88
N LYS A 356 -12.17 -3.67 13.21
CA LYS A 356 -12.27 -2.49 14.11
C LYS A 356 -11.14 -1.47 13.89
N ASN A 357 -9.90 -1.92 13.81
CA ASN A 357 -8.76 -1.04 13.57
C ASN A 357 -8.87 -0.30 12.22
N ALA A 358 -9.34 -0.97 11.18
CA ALA A 358 -9.55 -0.37 9.86
C ALA A 358 -10.75 0.59 9.86
N TRP A 359 -11.80 0.27 10.62
CA TRP A 359 -12.97 1.11 10.82
C TRP A 359 -12.63 2.39 11.57
N ASP A 360 -11.89 2.29 12.68
CA ASP A 360 -11.45 3.44 13.47
C ASP A 360 -10.57 4.37 12.62
N LEU A 361 -9.64 3.81 11.84
CA LEU A 361 -8.83 4.56 10.87
C LEU A 361 -9.69 5.25 9.79
N ALA A 362 -10.71 4.58 9.26
CA ALA A 362 -11.62 5.19 8.30
C ALA A 362 -12.44 6.33 8.92
N GLY A 363 -12.84 6.18 10.19
CA GLY A 363 -13.46 7.23 10.99
C GLY A 363 -12.56 8.46 11.07
N ASP A 364 -11.32 8.29 11.51
CA ASP A 364 -10.32 9.36 11.57
C ASP A 364 -10.13 10.04 10.20
N LEU A 365 -9.99 9.27 9.11
CA LEU A 365 -9.84 9.83 7.75
C LEU A 365 -11.09 10.56 7.23
N SER A 366 -12.28 10.24 7.74
CA SER A 366 -13.54 10.88 7.38
C SER A 366 -13.77 12.22 8.08
N MET A 367 -13.07 12.46 9.20
CA MET A 367 -13.15 13.69 9.98
C MET A 367 -12.42 14.85 9.28
N CYS A 368 -12.65 16.08 9.76
CA CYS A 368 -11.92 17.24 9.28
C CYS A 368 -10.77 17.58 10.23
N PRO A 369 -9.57 17.88 9.71
CA PRO A 369 -8.43 18.27 10.53
C PRO A 369 -8.56 19.74 10.94
N ASP A 370 -7.90 20.10 12.03
CA ASP A 370 -7.82 21.50 12.47
C ASP A 370 -7.10 22.36 11.42
N SER A 371 -7.77 23.42 10.97
CA SER A 371 -7.22 24.39 10.04
C SER A 371 -7.60 25.81 10.49
N PRO A 372 -6.69 26.80 10.39
CA PRO A 372 -7.04 28.20 10.67
C PRO A 372 -8.10 28.74 9.69
N MET A 373 -8.27 28.09 8.55
CA MET A 373 -9.25 28.42 7.51
C MET A 373 -9.90 27.12 7.00
N PRO A 374 -10.93 26.58 7.69
CA PRO A 374 -11.51 25.28 7.32
C PRO A 374 -12.27 25.31 5.98
N SER A 375 -12.74 26.47 5.54
CA SER A 375 -13.45 26.66 4.27
C SER A 375 -12.54 26.97 3.08
N SER A 376 -11.21 27.04 3.27
CA SER A 376 -10.31 27.37 2.17
C SER A 376 -9.92 26.15 1.35
N CYS A 377 -9.55 26.42 0.10
CA CYS A 377 -9.05 25.43 -0.85
C CYS A 377 -7.57 25.66 -1.15
N PRO A 378 -6.83 24.63 -1.60
CA PRO A 378 -5.44 24.81 -2.00
C PRO A 378 -5.28 25.69 -3.24
N PRO A 379 -4.09 26.32 -3.43
CA PRO A 379 -3.87 27.30 -4.49
C PRO A 379 -4.10 26.79 -5.91
N ASN A 380 -3.82 25.51 -6.14
CA ASN A 380 -3.94 24.82 -7.42
C ASN A 380 -5.37 24.36 -7.76
N ASN A 381 -6.25 24.29 -6.75
CA ASN A 381 -7.64 23.87 -6.93
C ASN A 381 -8.61 24.78 -6.14
N PRO A 382 -8.89 26.00 -6.64
CA PRO A 382 -9.77 26.94 -5.96
C PRO A 382 -11.24 26.50 -5.90
N LYS A 383 -11.63 25.44 -6.64
CA LYS A 383 -12.99 24.89 -6.70
C LYS A 383 -13.12 23.57 -5.93
N CYS A 384 -12.23 23.32 -4.97
CA CYS A 384 -12.31 22.13 -4.13
C CYS A 384 -13.62 22.13 -3.31
N LYS A 385 -14.05 20.97 -2.82
CA LYS A 385 -15.07 20.89 -1.77
C LYS A 385 -14.34 20.90 -0.42
N PRO A 386 -14.45 21.96 0.40
CA PRO A 386 -13.80 21.98 1.71
C PRO A 386 -14.36 20.89 2.62
N CYS A 387 -13.55 20.42 3.56
CA CYS A 387 -14.01 19.47 4.56
C CYS A 387 -14.98 20.17 5.52
N VAL A 388 -16.18 19.61 5.68
CA VAL A 388 -17.22 20.12 6.58
C VAL A 388 -17.49 19.07 7.66
N PRO A 389 -17.23 19.35 8.96
CA PRO A 389 -17.46 18.38 10.03
C PRO A 389 -18.92 17.89 10.14
N ALA A 390 -19.88 18.70 9.70
CA ALA A 390 -21.30 18.34 9.66
C ALA A 390 -21.66 17.34 8.54
N GLN A 391 -20.77 17.15 7.56
CA GLN A 391 -20.93 16.22 6.44
C GLN A 391 -19.64 15.41 6.27
N PRO A 392 -19.33 14.50 7.22
CA PRO A 392 -18.15 13.65 7.09
C PRO A 392 -18.28 12.76 5.86
N MET A 393 -17.13 12.34 5.35
CA MET A 393 -17.07 11.43 4.21
C MET A 393 -17.76 10.10 4.55
N HIS A 394 -18.48 9.53 3.59
CA HIS A 394 -19.19 8.27 3.78
C HIS A 394 -18.22 7.11 4.04
N VAL A 395 -18.48 6.33 5.09
CA VAL A 395 -17.73 5.10 5.41
C VAL A 395 -18.71 3.93 5.40
N SER A 396 -18.40 2.90 4.61
CA SER A 396 -19.21 1.69 4.45
C SER A 396 -18.42 0.44 4.77
N THR A 397 -19.11 -0.68 5.03
CA THR A 397 -18.51 -2.00 5.29
C THR A 397 -18.88 -3.08 4.28
N PRO A 398 -18.59 -2.88 2.98
CA PRO A 398 -19.02 -3.82 1.95
C PRO A 398 -18.30 -5.17 2.09
N PRO A 399 -18.97 -6.29 1.76
CA PRO A 399 -18.36 -7.61 1.84
C PRO A 399 -17.41 -7.93 0.68
N ARG A 400 -17.37 -7.10 -0.36
CA ARG A 400 -16.65 -7.39 -1.62
C ARG A 400 -15.77 -6.23 -2.00
N TYR A 401 -14.62 -6.55 -2.60
CA TYR A 401 -13.69 -5.55 -3.11
C TYR A 401 -14.15 -5.04 -4.48
N ARG A 402 -14.11 -3.72 -4.65
CA ARG A 402 -14.39 -2.99 -5.90
C ARG A 402 -13.17 -2.22 -6.33
N ASN A 403 -12.86 -2.29 -7.62
CA ASN A 403 -11.75 -1.55 -8.20
C ASN A 403 -12.29 -0.27 -8.87
N THR A 404 -12.42 0.80 -8.08
CA THR A 404 -12.99 2.09 -8.49
C THR A 404 -12.07 3.23 -8.08
N SER A 405 -11.93 4.26 -8.92
CA SER A 405 -11.01 5.39 -8.69
C SER A 405 -11.46 6.38 -7.61
N THR A 406 -12.76 6.41 -7.31
CA THR A 406 -13.41 7.38 -6.41
C THR A 406 -13.69 6.84 -5.02
N LEU A 407 -13.38 5.57 -4.76
CA LEU A 407 -13.61 4.90 -3.48
C LEU A 407 -12.29 4.40 -2.92
N TYR A 408 -11.93 4.84 -1.71
CA TYR A 408 -10.74 4.33 -1.04
C TYR A 408 -11.07 3.03 -0.32
N THR A 409 -10.27 1.98 -0.51
CA THR A 409 -10.55 0.68 0.14
C THR A 409 -9.54 0.33 1.23
N ILE A 410 -10.02 0.05 2.43
CA ILE A 410 -9.22 -0.50 3.53
C ILE A 410 -9.61 -1.96 3.75
N GLY A 411 -8.70 -2.88 3.44
CA GLY A 411 -8.92 -4.30 3.63
C GLY A 411 -8.18 -4.83 4.84
N THR A 412 -8.84 -5.66 5.65
CA THR A 412 -8.20 -6.41 6.73
C THR A 412 -8.12 -7.88 6.36
N VAL A 413 -6.91 -8.39 6.24
CA VAL A 413 -6.59 -9.76 5.82
C VAL A 413 -6.32 -10.60 7.07
N PRO A 414 -7.24 -11.49 7.47
CA PRO A 414 -7.00 -12.40 8.59
C PRO A 414 -6.16 -13.60 8.17
N HIS A 415 -5.44 -14.15 9.14
CA HIS A 415 -4.92 -15.50 9.04
C HIS A 415 -6.09 -16.49 8.92
N PRO A 416 -6.00 -17.58 8.14
CA PRO A 416 -7.11 -18.54 8.00
C PRO A 416 -7.54 -19.20 9.32
N TYR A 417 -6.64 -19.29 10.30
CA TYR A 417 -6.99 -19.69 11.67
C TYR A 417 -7.95 -18.69 12.34
N THR A 418 -7.68 -17.39 12.21
CA THR A 418 -8.55 -16.31 12.67
C THR A 418 -9.91 -16.36 11.98
N THR A 419 -9.92 -16.55 10.66
CA THR A 419 -11.14 -16.74 9.87
C THR A 419 -11.97 -17.90 10.40
N ALA A 420 -11.34 -19.05 10.64
CA ALA A 420 -12.03 -20.25 11.11
C ALA A 420 -12.67 -20.07 12.50
N LEU A 421 -11.98 -19.40 13.44
CA LEU A 421 -12.53 -19.10 14.77
C LEU A 421 -13.72 -18.15 14.69
N LEU A 422 -13.59 -17.03 13.98
CA LEU A 422 -14.59 -15.97 13.96
C LEU A 422 -15.80 -16.31 13.10
N ALA A 423 -15.60 -16.89 11.92
CA ALA A 423 -16.70 -17.24 11.03
C ALA A 423 -17.64 -18.31 11.61
N ASN A 424 -17.20 -19.05 12.63
CA ASN A 424 -17.99 -20.11 13.27
C ASN A 424 -18.24 -19.84 14.77
N LEU A 425 -17.74 -18.72 15.30
CA LEU A 425 -17.73 -18.40 16.74
C LEU A 425 -17.27 -19.59 17.62
N GLN A 426 -16.24 -20.30 17.16
CA GLN A 426 -15.65 -21.44 17.87
C GLN A 426 -14.37 -21.03 18.57
N ASP A 427 -14.18 -21.52 19.79
CA ASP A 427 -12.97 -21.30 20.59
C ASP A 427 -11.85 -22.27 20.23
N THR A 428 -12.19 -23.47 19.72
CA THR A 428 -11.27 -24.56 19.44
C THR A 428 -11.49 -25.11 18.03
N ILE A 429 -10.38 -25.35 17.33
CA ILE A 429 -10.38 -25.92 15.97
C ILE A 429 -9.74 -27.29 16.03
N GLU A 430 -10.47 -28.30 15.55
CA GLU A 430 -9.97 -29.66 15.42
C GLU A 430 -9.79 -30.04 13.94
N ILE A 431 -8.78 -30.86 13.64
CA ILE A 431 -8.49 -31.34 12.27
C ILE A 431 -9.70 -32.08 11.64
N PRO A 432 -10.45 -32.93 12.36
CA PRO A 432 -11.64 -33.56 11.81
C PRO A 432 -12.74 -32.56 11.43
N TRP A 433 -12.89 -31.48 12.21
CA TRP A 433 -13.84 -30.40 11.92
C TRP A 433 -13.41 -29.65 10.65
N LEU A 434 -12.14 -29.27 10.54
CA LEU A 434 -11.58 -28.59 9.37
C LEU A 434 -11.89 -29.36 8.07
N ARG A 435 -11.57 -30.66 8.03
CA ARG A 435 -11.77 -31.48 6.83
C ARG A 435 -13.25 -31.69 6.45
N ARG A 436 -14.16 -31.71 7.43
CA ARG A 436 -15.56 -32.16 7.22
C ARG A 436 -16.57 -31.02 7.21
N LYS A 437 -16.25 -29.87 7.82
CA LYS A 437 -17.21 -28.80 8.09
C LYS A 437 -16.72 -27.42 7.64
N SER A 438 -15.41 -27.17 7.57
CA SER A 438 -14.94 -25.84 7.20
C SER A 438 -15.00 -25.59 5.70
N GLU A 439 -15.43 -24.39 5.33
CA GLU A 439 -15.31 -23.91 3.96
C GLU A 439 -13.84 -23.57 3.66
N ARG A 440 -13.41 -23.84 2.43
CA ARG A 440 -12.04 -23.62 1.98
C ARG A 440 -11.90 -22.22 1.36
N ASP A 441 -10.87 -21.49 1.77
CA ASP A 441 -10.51 -20.16 1.22
C ASP A 441 -11.70 -19.17 1.24
N ALA A 442 -12.51 -19.22 2.29
CA ALA A 442 -13.78 -18.51 2.38
C ALA A 442 -13.60 -16.98 2.33
N TRP A 443 -12.53 -16.46 2.93
CA TRP A 443 -12.28 -15.02 2.97
C TRP A 443 -11.92 -14.49 1.58
N LEU A 444 -10.93 -15.10 0.91
CA LEU A 444 -10.52 -14.68 -0.43
C LEU A 444 -11.64 -14.88 -1.46
N GLY A 445 -12.40 -15.97 -1.32
CA GLY A 445 -13.61 -16.23 -2.09
C GLY A 445 -14.59 -15.04 -2.01
N ALA A 446 -14.97 -14.63 -0.79
CA ALA A 446 -15.87 -13.52 -0.56
C ALA A 446 -15.36 -12.19 -1.13
N VAL A 447 -14.11 -11.82 -0.81
CA VAL A 447 -13.48 -10.55 -1.26
C VAL A 447 -13.49 -10.41 -2.77
N THR A 448 -13.15 -11.48 -3.50
CA THR A 448 -12.94 -11.44 -4.96
C THR A 448 -14.17 -11.81 -5.77
N THR A 449 -15.31 -12.10 -5.14
CA THR A 449 -16.53 -12.54 -5.83
C THR A 449 -17.05 -11.50 -6.82
N GLU A 450 -16.94 -10.21 -6.52
CA GLU A 450 -17.41 -9.16 -7.44
C GLU A 450 -16.51 -9.02 -8.68
N LEU A 451 -15.21 -9.28 -8.54
CA LEU A 451 -14.25 -9.21 -9.65
C LEU A 451 -14.28 -10.42 -10.58
N LEU A 452 -14.50 -11.62 -10.03
CA LEU A 452 -14.30 -12.89 -10.75
C LEU A 452 -15.59 -13.73 -10.85
N GLY A 453 -16.66 -13.34 -10.15
CA GLY A 453 -17.87 -14.14 -10.04
C GLY A 453 -17.72 -15.35 -9.12
N VAL A 454 -18.73 -16.22 -9.17
CA VAL A 454 -18.82 -17.47 -8.41
C VAL A 454 -18.26 -18.62 -9.27
N GLY A 455 -17.67 -19.64 -8.64
CA GLY A 455 -17.19 -20.85 -9.34
C GLY A 455 -15.76 -20.78 -9.89
N ILE A 456 -15.08 -19.64 -9.76
CA ILE A 456 -13.64 -19.54 -10.05
C ILE A 456 -12.82 -20.12 -8.90
N GLY A 457 -11.83 -20.96 -9.22
CA GLY A 457 -10.93 -21.58 -8.25
C GLY A 457 -10.00 -20.59 -7.54
N SER A 458 -9.30 -21.04 -6.50
CA SER A 458 -8.55 -20.15 -5.62
C SER A 458 -7.32 -19.50 -6.27
N ALA A 459 -6.64 -20.16 -7.21
CA ALA A 459 -5.40 -19.65 -7.81
C ALA A 459 -5.58 -18.32 -8.58
N PRO A 460 -6.56 -18.17 -9.51
CA PRO A 460 -6.85 -16.88 -10.12
C PRO A 460 -7.25 -15.79 -9.11
N ARG A 461 -7.93 -16.17 -8.02
CA ARG A 461 -8.32 -15.23 -6.96
C ARG A 461 -7.09 -14.68 -6.24
N VAL A 462 -6.09 -15.51 -5.97
CA VAL A 462 -4.81 -15.06 -5.37
C VAL A 462 -4.13 -14.04 -6.27
N LEU A 463 -4.07 -14.28 -7.58
CA LEU A 463 -3.45 -13.33 -8.52
C LEU A 463 -4.18 -11.98 -8.52
N LYS A 464 -5.52 -11.99 -8.53
CA LYS A 464 -6.31 -10.76 -8.44
C LYS A 464 -6.19 -10.04 -7.11
N PHE A 465 -6.08 -10.79 -6.02
CA PHE A 465 -5.80 -10.21 -4.72
C PHE A 465 -4.42 -9.57 -4.66
N LYS A 466 -3.37 -10.24 -5.16
CA LYS A 466 -2.02 -9.69 -5.27
C LYS A 466 -2.02 -8.37 -6.07
N GLU A 467 -2.74 -8.34 -7.19
CA GLU A 467 -2.95 -7.13 -7.99
C GLU A 467 -3.68 -6.03 -7.20
N ALA A 468 -4.72 -6.37 -6.45
CA ALA A 468 -5.46 -5.43 -5.59
C ALA A 468 -4.65 -4.91 -4.39
N VAL A 469 -3.58 -5.59 -3.98
CA VAL A 469 -2.69 -5.17 -2.89
C VAL A 469 -1.51 -4.34 -3.40
N ALA A 470 -0.85 -4.83 -4.46
CA ALA A 470 0.47 -4.34 -4.87
C ALA A 470 0.54 -3.84 -6.32
N GLY A 471 -0.59 -3.86 -7.05
CA GLY A 471 -0.70 -3.25 -8.37
C GLY A 471 -0.44 -1.75 -8.32
N GLU A 472 0.06 -1.18 -9.41
CA GLU A 472 0.46 0.23 -9.49
C GLU A 472 -0.68 1.18 -9.07
N PHE A 473 -1.85 1.01 -9.67
CA PHE A 473 -3.07 1.73 -9.29
C PHE A 473 -3.49 1.48 -7.83
N ALA A 474 -3.42 0.21 -7.40
CA ALA A 474 -3.92 -0.22 -6.11
C ALA A 474 -3.18 0.40 -4.92
N THR A 475 -1.87 0.65 -5.05
CA THR A 475 -1.05 1.24 -3.98
C THR A 475 -1.51 2.63 -3.53
N ALA A 476 -2.16 3.40 -4.43
CA ALA A 476 -2.72 4.71 -4.12
C ALA A 476 -4.20 4.67 -3.72
N HIS A 477 -4.91 3.59 -4.04
CA HIS A 477 -6.37 3.46 -3.88
C HIS A 477 -6.78 2.52 -2.74
N SER A 478 -5.83 1.78 -2.16
CA SER A 478 -6.13 0.83 -1.12
C SER A 478 -5.04 0.72 -0.06
N LEU A 479 -5.46 0.30 1.13
CA LEU A 479 -4.59 -0.06 2.24
C LEU A 479 -4.99 -1.45 2.74
N TRP A 480 -4.04 -2.38 2.73
CA TRP A 480 -4.25 -3.73 3.23
C TRP A 480 -3.50 -3.97 4.52
N LEU A 481 -4.24 -4.31 5.56
CA LEU A 481 -3.78 -4.53 6.93
C LEU A 481 -3.96 -6.00 7.30
N THR A 482 -3.23 -6.46 8.32
CA THR A 482 -3.42 -7.81 8.88
C THR A 482 -4.20 -7.74 10.19
N ALA A 483 -5.18 -8.63 10.39
CA ALA A 483 -6.05 -8.62 11.58
C ALA A 483 -5.30 -8.82 12.91
N GLU A 484 -4.19 -9.57 12.87
CA GLU A 484 -3.46 -10.00 14.06
C GLU A 484 -2.45 -8.96 14.57
N LYS A 485 -2.28 -7.84 13.86
CA LYS A 485 -1.34 -6.76 14.24
C LYS A 485 -2.07 -5.45 14.45
N ASP A 486 -1.47 -4.61 15.29
CA ASP A 486 -1.92 -3.23 15.48
C ASP A 486 -1.65 -2.40 14.21
N LEU A 487 -2.33 -1.24 14.11
CA LEU A 487 -2.11 -0.31 13.02
C LEU A 487 -0.64 0.14 12.98
N PRO A 488 -0.03 0.22 11.77
CA PRO A 488 1.27 0.83 11.62
C PRO A 488 1.26 2.27 12.15
N LYS A 489 2.29 2.66 12.90
CA LYS A 489 2.40 4.03 13.45
C LYS A 489 2.76 5.08 12.39
N ASP A 490 3.17 4.65 11.20
CA ASP A 490 3.67 5.48 10.11
C ASP A 490 2.63 5.73 9.01
N LEU A 491 1.33 5.60 9.32
CA LEU A 491 0.27 5.81 8.33
C LEU A 491 0.22 7.24 7.79
N ASP A 492 0.68 8.24 8.55
CA ASP A 492 0.86 9.60 8.06
C ASP A 492 1.75 9.68 6.80
N TRP A 493 2.75 8.80 6.69
CA TRP A 493 3.61 8.70 5.49
C TRP A 493 2.92 8.00 4.33
N HIS A 494 1.99 7.11 4.61
CA HIS A 494 1.20 6.43 3.57
C HIS A 494 0.22 7.40 2.91
N PHE A 495 -0.47 8.21 3.70
CA PHE A 495 -1.43 9.19 3.19
C PHE A 495 -0.77 10.51 2.74
N GLY A 496 0.37 10.87 3.34
CA GLY A 496 1.11 12.09 3.03
C GLY A 496 0.67 13.32 3.80
N PHE A 497 -0.18 13.14 4.81
CA PHE A 497 -0.65 14.16 5.74
C PHE A 497 -0.82 13.54 7.13
N ALA A 498 -0.82 14.37 8.17
CA ALA A 498 -1.14 13.94 9.52
C ALA A 498 -2.64 13.61 9.62
N ILE A 499 -2.94 12.37 10.00
CA ILE A 499 -4.31 11.90 10.19
C ILE A 499 -4.91 12.59 11.43
N PRO A 500 -6.12 13.16 11.34
CA PRO A 500 -6.74 13.78 12.50
C PRO A 500 -7.16 12.69 13.51
N HIS A 501 -6.85 12.94 14.78
CA HIS A 501 -7.29 12.10 15.89
C HIS A 501 -8.13 12.96 16.83
N ASN A 502 -9.28 12.46 17.27
CA ASN A 502 -10.18 13.17 18.20
C ASN A 502 -10.65 14.55 17.68
N ALA A 503 -10.92 14.69 16.38
CA ALA A 503 -11.48 15.92 15.84
C ALA A 503 -12.86 16.20 16.45
N THR A 504 -13.21 17.46 16.65
CA THR A 504 -14.52 17.81 17.20
C THR A 504 -15.62 17.46 16.20
N ASP A 505 -16.53 16.59 16.61
CA ASP A 505 -17.79 16.39 15.91
C ASP A 505 -18.48 17.76 15.87
N GLY A 506 -18.60 18.37 14.69
CA GLY A 506 -19.15 19.73 14.49
C GLY A 506 -20.62 19.90 14.89
N THR A 507 -21.14 19.00 15.71
CA THR A 507 -22.43 19.08 16.37
C THR A 507 -22.33 20.04 17.55
N SER A 508 -22.88 21.25 17.41
CA SER A 508 -23.29 22.01 18.59
C SER A 508 -24.42 21.24 19.26
N GLN A 509 -24.24 20.84 20.52
CA GLN A 509 -25.34 20.30 21.31
C GLN A 509 -26.30 21.45 21.61
N THR A 510 -27.27 21.68 20.73
CA THR A 510 -28.39 22.58 21.04
C THR A 510 -29.16 22.02 22.26
N PRO A 511 -29.73 22.86 23.15
CA PRO A 511 -30.42 22.42 24.36
C PRO A 511 -31.82 21.82 24.08
N VAL A 512 -31.93 20.83 23.19
CA VAL A 512 -33.18 20.24 22.67
C VAL A 512 -33.09 18.70 22.77
N PRO A 513 -34.18 17.98 23.11
CA PRO A 513 -34.15 16.93 24.13
C PRO A 513 -33.65 15.56 23.66
N GLY A 514 -32.88 14.91 24.55
CA GLY A 514 -32.66 13.46 24.66
C GLY A 514 -31.95 12.77 23.46
N PRO A 515 -30.83 12.05 23.67
CA PRO A 515 -30.17 11.26 22.60
C PRO A 515 -31.11 10.23 21.93
N GLU A 516 -32.19 9.83 22.59
CA GLU A 516 -33.21 8.90 22.08
C GLU A 516 -34.06 9.45 20.91
N ARG A 517 -34.16 10.78 20.74
CA ARG A 517 -34.98 11.40 19.67
C ARG A 517 -34.18 11.81 18.43
N ARG A 518 -32.87 11.59 18.41
CA ARG A 518 -32.05 11.81 17.20
C ARG A 518 -32.33 10.67 16.21
N PRO A 519 -32.48 10.94 14.90
CA PRO A 519 -32.51 9.88 13.90
C PRO A 519 -31.21 9.09 14.01
N GLN A 520 -31.30 7.84 14.46
CA GLN A 520 -30.14 6.95 14.49
C GLN A 520 -29.65 6.76 13.04
N PRO A 521 -28.33 6.77 12.80
CA PRO A 521 -27.77 6.44 11.49
C PRO A 521 -28.40 5.13 11.01
N LYS A 522 -29.07 5.15 9.86
CA LYS A 522 -29.66 3.94 9.28
C LYS A 522 -28.51 3.09 8.76
N HIS A 523 -28.39 1.88 9.30
CA HIS A 523 -27.49 0.86 8.79
C HIS A 523 -27.77 0.58 7.31
N ASP A 524 -26.74 0.61 6.47
CA ASP A 524 -26.89 0.27 5.05
C ASP A 524 -27.12 -1.25 4.92
N PRO A 525 -28.24 -1.70 4.33
CA PRO A 525 -28.45 -3.13 4.08
C PRO A 525 -27.31 -3.81 3.30
N ALA A 526 -26.52 -3.06 2.51
CA ALA A 526 -25.37 -3.57 1.78
C ALA A 526 -24.19 -3.97 2.68
N ASP A 527 -24.13 -3.45 3.91
CA ASP A 527 -23.09 -3.72 4.91
C ASP A 527 -23.33 -5.03 5.70
N GLY A 528 -24.38 -5.76 5.35
CA GLY A 528 -24.76 -7.03 5.96
C GLY A 528 -25.55 -6.87 7.26
N PRO A 529 -25.68 -7.92 8.08
CA PRO A 529 -26.46 -7.86 9.31
C PRO A 529 -25.80 -6.96 10.38
N ILE A 530 -26.63 -6.33 11.22
CA ILE A 530 -26.16 -5.63 12.41
C ILE A 530 -25.81 -6.70 13.46
N PRO A 531 -24.56 -6.75 13.95
CA PRO A 531 -24.14 -7.74 14.94
C PRO A 531 -24.82 -7.47 16.29
N THR A 532 -25.19 -8.55 16.99
CA THR A 532 -25.73 -8.44 18.36
C THR A 532 -24.62 -8.15 19.36
N ALA A 533 -24.96 -7.53 20.50
CA ALA A 533 -23.97 -7.24 21.56
C ALA A 533 -23.26 -8.50 22.07
N GLU A 534 -23.99 -9.62 22.18
CA GLU A 534 -23.44 -10.91 22.60
C GLU A 534 -22.41 -11.48 21.60
N GLU A 535 -22.66 -11.36 20.30
CA GLU A 535 -21.72 -11.78 19.25
C GLU A 535 -20.44 -10.94 19.30
N LEU A 536 -20.57 -9.62 19.45
CA LEU A 536 -19.43 -8.70 19.57
C LEU A 536 -18.56 -9.02 20.78
N ASP A 537 -19.16 -9.40 21.91
CA ASP A 537 -18.42 -9.77 23.11
C ASP A 537 -17.75 -11.14 22.99
N LYS A 538 -18.30 -12.07 22.20
CA LYS A 538 -17.66 -13.36 21.89
C LYS A 538 -16.49 -13.24 20.92
N GLU A 539 -16.53 -12.32 19.96
CA GLU A 539 -15.45 -12.14 18.98
C GLU A 539 -14.13 -11.64 19.61
N LYS A 540 -14.21 -10.77 20.63
CA LYS A 540 -13.03 -10.18 21.31
C LYS A 540 -12.05 -11.25 21.86
N PRO A 541 -12.48 -12.22 22.70
CA PRO A 541 -11.58 -13.25 23.20
C PRO A 541 -11.08 -14.19 22.09
N LEU A 542 -11.87 -14.42 21.03
CA LEU A 542 -11.45 -15.23 19.89
C LEU A 542 -10.32 -14.56 19.09
N LEU A 543 -10.42 -13.25 18.85
CA LEU A 543 -9.35 -12.47 18.24
C LEU A 543 -8.08 -12.46 19.10
N LYS A 544 -8.23 -12.32 20.41
CA LYS A 544 -7.09 -12.41 21.33
C LYS A 544 -6.41 -13.77 21.23
N ARG A 545 -7.19 -14.85 21.25
CA ARG A 545 -6.67 -16.21 21.05
C ARG A 545 -5.96 -16.37 19.72
N ALA A 546 -6.49 -15.82 18.64
CA ALA A 546 -5.86 -15.87 17.32
C ALA A 546 -4.50 -15.14 17.29
N ARG A 547 -4.38 -14.00 17.99
CA ARG A 547 -3.10 -13.29 18.15
C ARG A 547 -2.09 -14.09 18.97
N ASP A 548 -2.55 -14.73 20.05
CA ASP A 548 -1.69 -15.54 20.93
C ASP A 548 -1.20 -16.82 20.25
N MET A 549 -2.02 -17.42 19.37
CA MET A 549 -1.65 -18.55 18.50
C MET A 549 -0.44 -18.23 17.59
N GLY A 550 -0.24 -16.97 17.22
CA GLY A 550 0.94 -16.55 16.47
C GLY A 550 2.25 -16.70 17.26
N LYS A 551 2.18 -16.72 18.60
CA LYS A 551 3.34 -16.71 19.52
C LYS A 551 3.58 -18.06 20.21
N THR A 552 2.67 -19.02 20.05
CA THR A 552 2.75 -20.31 20.70
C THR A 552 3.94 -21.14 20.21
N LYS A 553 4.48 -21.97 21.10
CA LYS A 553 5.50 -22.98 20.78
C LYS A 553 4.97 -24.40 21.00
N ASP A 554 3.70 -24.54 21.37
CA ASP A 554 3.10 -25.86 21.60
C ASP A 554 2.98 -26.63 20.27
N ALA A 555 3.52 -27.84 20.25
CA ALA A 555 3.56 -28.69 19.06
C ALA A 555 2.14 -29.05 18.57
N ARG A 556 1.17 -29.20 19.48
CA ARG A 556 -0.22 -29.51 19.11
C ARG A 556 -0.88 -28.31 18.42
N GLU A 557 -0.74 -27.13 18.98
CA GLU A 557 -1.25 -25.89 18.38
C GLU A 557 -0.58 -25.58 17.02
N LEU A 558 0.73 -25.78 16.91
CA LEU A 558 1.45 -25.65 15.64
C LEU A 558 0.96 -26.65 14.58
N SER A 559 0.64 -27.88 14.99
CA SER A 559 0.07 -28.88 14.08
C SER A 559 -1.31 -28.47 13.57
N ILE A 560 -2.17 -27.91 14.44
CA ILE A 560 -3.49 -27.40 14.05
C ILE A 560 -3.32 -26.22 13.09
N ARG A 561 -2.43 -25.28 13.41
CA ARG A 561 -2.14 -24.12 12.57
C ARG A 561 -1.66 -24.56 11.18
N GLY A 562 -0.69 -25.48 11.10
CA GLY A 562 -0.20 -26.02 9.83
C GLY A 562 -1.29 -26.75 9.03
N ALA A 563 -2.19 -27.48 9.71
CA ALA A 563 -3.34 -28.10 9.05
C ALA A 563 -4.31 -27.06 8.47
N VAL A 564 -4.58 -25.97 9.20
CA VAL A 564 -5.44 -24.86 8.73
C VAL A 564 -4.83 -24.14 7.54
N GLU A 565 -3.52 -23.85 7.58
CA GLU A 565 -2.79 -23.22 6.48
C GLU A 565 -2.79 -24.12 5.22
N ALA A 566 -2.54 -25.42 5.39
CA ALA A 566 -2.56 -26.39 4.29
C ALA A 566 -3.96 -26.60 3.68
N TRP A 567 -5.02 -26.48 4.49
CA TRP A 567 -6.40 -26.54 3.98
C TRP A 567 -6.76 -25.26 3.19
N ASN A 568 -6.33 -24.09 3.69
CA ASN A 568 -6.64 -22.78 3.13
C ASN A 568 -5.41 -22.14 2.47
N LEU A 569 -4.86 -22.79 1.44
CA LEU A 569 -3.64 -22.34 0.77
C LEU A 569 -3.75 -20.91 0.22
N ALA A 570 -4.93 -20.53 -0.28
CA ALA A 570 -5.10 -19.24 -0.95
C ALA A 570 -5.31 -18.10 0.06
N ASP A 571 -6.06 -18.33 1.13
CA ASP A 571 -6.16 -17.38 2.24
C ASP A 571 -4.79 -17.22 2.93
N THR A 572 -4.03 -18.32 3.11
CA THR A 572 -2.67 -18.29 3.67
C THR A 572 -1.73 -17.45 2.81
N GLU A 573 -1.70 -17.69 1.50
CA GLU A 573 -0.89 -16.92 0.56
C GLU A 573 -1.29 -15.44 0.54
N SER A 574 -2.59 -15.14 0.57
CA SER A 574 -3.10 -13.77 0.62
C SER A 574 -2.66 -13.03 1.89
N TRP A 575 -2.79 -13.71 3.05
CA TRP A 575 -2.33 -13.19 4.32
C TRP A 575 -0.81 -12.96 4.36
N LYS A 576 -0.01 -13.95 3.94
CA LYS A 576 1.46 -13.85 3.86
C LYS A 576 1.87 -12.69 2.95
N PHE A 577 1.26 -12.59 1.76
CA PHE A 577 1.56 -11.55 0.79
C PHE A 577 1.25 -10.14 1.31
N ALA A 578 0.05 -9.90 1.85
CA ALA A 578 -0.32 -8.60 2.40
C ALA A 578 0.59 -8.20 3.58
N ARG A 579 0.90 -9.16 4.45
CA ARG A 579 1.82 -8.95 5.59
C ARG A 579 3.23 -8.60 5.13
N ALA A 580 3.75 -9.27 4.11
CA ALA A 580 5.08 -9.02 3.57
C ALA A 580 5.15 -7.69 2.80
N PHE A 581 4.12 -7.36 2.03
CA PHE A 581 4.05 -6.09 1.31
C PHE A 581 4.02 -4.89 2.26
N LEU A 582 3.19 -4.95 3.30
CA LEU A 582 3.13 -3.92 4.35
C LEU A 582 4.47 -3.80 5.11
N ALA A 583 5.10 -4.94 5.43
CA ALA A 583 6.40 -4.97 6.09
C ALA A 583 7.50 -4.30 5.24
N ARG A 584 7.55 -4.60 3.95
CA ARG A 584 8.52 -3.99 3.03
C ARG A 584 8.36 -2.47 2.93
N ARG A 585 7.12 -1.95 2.88
CA ARG A 585 6.85 -0.51 2.89
C ARG A 585 7.44 0.17 4.11
N ILE A 586 7.29 -0.45 5.28
CA ILE A 586 7.84 0.06 6.55
C ILE A 586 9.37 0.06 6.52
N VAL A 587 9.99 -1.00 6.01
CA VAL A 587 11.45 -1.09 5.86
C VAL A 587 12.00 -0.01 4.93
N GLU A 588 11.44 0.11 3.73
CA GLU A 588 11.84 1.11 2.74
C GLU A 588 11.87 2.53 3.35
N ARG A 589 10.79 2.88 4.06
CA ARG A 589 10.65 4.18 4.70
C ARG A 589 11.62 4.35 5.87
N LYS A 590 11.79 3.33 6.72
CA LYS A 590 12.74 3.38 7.85
C LYS A 590 14.19 3.54 7.38
N GLU A 591 14.61 2.76 6.40
CA GLU A 591 15.97 2.82 5.87
C GLU A 591 16.25 4.19 5.25
N TRP A 592 15.29 4.75 4.51
CA TRP A 592 15.41 6.10 3.99
C TRP A 592 15.53 7.14 5.13
N GLU A 593 14.64 7.10 6.12
CA GLU A 593 14.62 8.05 7.23
C GLU A 593 15.90 7.96 8.08
N GLU A 594 16.40 6.75 8.34
CA GLU A 594 17.65 6.54 9.09
C GLU A 594 18.85 7.15 8.37
N ASN A 595 18.92 7.00 7.04
CA ASN A 595 19.94 7.63 6.21
C ASN A 595 19.82 9.17 6.22
N GLU A 596 18.62 9.70 6.01
CA GLU A 596 18.39 11.16 5.96
C GLU A 596 18.52 11.84 7.33
N SER A 597 18.26 11.13 8.43
CA SER A 597 18.33 11.70 9.79
C SER A 597 19.74 12.15 10.21
N GLN A 598 20.76 11.73 9.47
CA GLN A 598 22.15 12.08 9.70
C GLN A 598 22.52 13.44 9.11
N TYR A 599 21.73 13.92 8.13
CA TYR A 599 21.97 15.17 7.43
C TYR A 599 21.12 16.31 8.03
N VAL A 600 21.57 17.54 7.80
CA VAL A 600 20.83 18.77 8.18
C VAL A 600 20.37 18.79 9.65
N GLY A 601 21.14 18.16 10.55
CA GLY A 601 20.82 18.12 11.99
C GLY A 601 19.51 17.39 12.36
N GLY A 602 18.98 16.54 11.48
CA GLY A 602 17.72 15.83 11.70
C GLY A 602 16.46 16.69 11.47
N VAL A 603 16.58 17.86 10.85
CA VAL A 603 15.44 18.71 10.48
C VAL A 603 14.47 17.94 9.57
N GLY A 604 13.17 18.09 9.81
CA GLY A 604 12.13 17.39 9.05
C GLY A 604 12.08 15.88 9.29
N THR A 605 12.50 15.40 10.47
CA THR A 605 12.35 14.00 10.89
C THR A 605 11.30 13.84 11.99
N GLU A 606 10.75 12.64 12.16
CA GLU A 606 9.77 12.33 13.22
C GLU A 606 10.34 12.55 14.63
N LYS A 607 11.65 12.32 14.80
CA LYS A 607 12.36 12.51 16.08
C LYS A 607 12.63 13.99 16.40
N GLY A 608 12.28 14.90 15.51
CA GLY A 608 12.59 16.31 15.63
C GLY A 608 14.08 16.62 15.40
N ARG A 609 14.43 17.90 15.56
CA ARG A 609 15.81 18.38 15.41
C ARG A 609 16.68 17.84 16.55
N ARG A 610 17.86 17.29 16.24
CA ARG A 610 18.84 16.91 17.26
C ARG A 610 19.46 18.17 17.84
N THR A 611 19.23 18.45 19.12
CA THR A 611 19.65 19.72 19.75
C THR A 611 21.06 19.70 20.33
N SER A 612 21.76 18.55 20.41
CA SER A 612 23.17 18.52 20.83
C SER A 612 23.87 17.18 20.52
N TRP A 613 25.21 17.19 20.52
CA TRP A 613 26.10 16.02 20.40
C TRP A 613 25.86 14.95 21.50
N GLY A 614 25.16 15.29 22.58
CA GLY A 614 24.84 14.42 23.72
C GLY A 614 23.68 13.43 23.52
N ASP A 615 22.76 13.66 22.58
CA ASP A 615 21.61 12.76 22.37
C ASP A 615 21.98 11.44 21.67
N ARG A 616 23.20 11.37 21.09
CA ARG A 616 23.71 10.16 20.44
C ARG A 616 23.95 9.00 21.42
N TRP A 617 24.06 9.30 22.72
CA TRP A 617 24.32 8.32 23.78
C TRP A 617 23.06 7.93 24.57
N MET A 618 22.10 8.85 24.73
CA MET A 618 20.85 8.59 25.46
C MET A 618 19.91 7.58 24.76
N ASP A 619 19.97 7.48 23.42
CA ASP A 619 19.15 6.52 22.65
C ASP A 619 19.63 5.06 22.78
N LYS A 620 20.86 4.81 23.28
CA LYS A 620 21.37 3.45 23.53
C LYS A 620 20.96 2.88 24.88
N ASP A 621 20.67 3.72 25.87
CA ASP A 621 20.41 3.27 27.25
C ASP A 621 18.92 3.02 27.56
N LYS A 622 18.02 3.26 26.60
CA LYS A 622 16.57 3.01 26.75
C LYS A 622 16.06 1.74 26.05
N LYS A 623 16.94 0.76 25.81
CA LYS A 623 16.55 -0.62 25.49
C LYS A 623 17.11 -1.56 26.57
N GLN A 624 16.45 -1.59 27.73
CA GLN A 624 16.36 -2.76 28.59
C GLN A 624 14.89 -3.05 28.86
#